data_AF-A0A8T3NQ29-F1
#
_entry.id   AF-A0A8T3NQ29-F1
#
_cell.length_a   1.000
_cell.length_b   1.000
_cell.length_c   1.000
_cell.angle_alpha   90.00
_cell.angle_beta   90.00
_cell.angle_gamma   90.00
#
_symmetry.space_group_name_H-M   'P 1'
#
loop_
_entity.id
_entity.type
_entity.pdbx_description
1 polymer ?
#
loop_
_entity_poly.entity_id
_entity_poly.type
_entity_poly.pdbx_seq_one_letter_code
_entity_poly.pdbx_strand_id
1 'polypeptide(L)'
;MLLLAFLWWLAGFLQLRKFLRFEGRGDDAGPSQQGAREPDCLPIPTDVYRRPDPMIYSQTYLMSQGLSVTWDNPDIHLELGGVPVGPSDLVVNTEYDIVARIWNGSNNAPAVNLPVRFSYLDFGIGTANVPIGFDKVDLPVNGAVGHPAIAHRKWKTPKTAGHYCIQVEPVWPDDANPANNLGQENTNVKALNSPHAAFTFPVRNDGRLERTLALEIDGYTVHDPGSCEDPRPAATAAMNDDEKEQHRQAAVVRHGRGRHPLPDGWRVTVDPPELRIEPGKSGDVTVDVTAPDGFLGRQGINVNAFAGDRLVGGVTLYVDGSGS
;
A
#
# COMPACT_ATOMS: atom_id res chain seq x y z
N MET A 1 18.94 50.31 41.05
CA MET A 1 18.35 49.02 40.60
C MET A 1 18.03 48.97 39.11
N LEU A 2 17.50 50.05 38.48
CA LEU A 2 17.18 50.06 37.05
C LEU A 2 18.38 49.85 36.09
N LEU A 3 19.58 50.33 36.45
CA LEU A 3 20.78 50.18 35.61
C LEU A 3 21.28 48.73 35.50
N LEU A 4 21.15 47.95 36.59
CA LEU A 4 21.54 46.54 36.64
C LEU A 4 20.56 45.64 35.87
N ALA A 5 19.27 45.95 35.91
CA ALA A 5 18.25 45.27 35.12
C ALA A 5 18.45 45.50 33.60
N PHE A 6 18.86 46.72 33.21
CA PHE A 6 19.14 47.04 31.82
C PHE A 6 20.38 46.31 31.29
N LEU A 7 21.43 46.16 32.10
CA LEU A 7 22.64 45.41 31.73
C LEU A 7 22.37 43.90 31.54
N TRP A 8 21.50 43.32 32.37
CA TRP A 8 21.07 41.92 32.21
C TRP A 8 20.21 41.72 30.97
N TRP A 9 19.31 42.66 30.66
CA TRP A 9 18.51 42.62 29.44
C TRP A 9 19.37 42.75 28.17
N LEU A 10 20.38 43.64 28.20
CA LEU A 10 21.32 43.82 27.09
C LEU A 10 22.21 42.57 26.88
N ALA A 11 22.66 41.93 27.95
CA ALA A 11 23.43 40.69 27.88
C ALA A 11 22.60 39.52 27.32
N GLY A 12 21.33 39.39 27.74
CA GLY A 12 20.40 38.40 27.20
C GLY A 12 20.07 38.64 25.71
N PHE A 13 19.88 39.90 25.31
CA PHE A 13 19.62 40.26 23.91
C PHE A 13 20.84 40.00 23.00
N LEU A 14 22.05 40.22 23.50
CA LEU A 14 23.29 39.93 22.77
C LEU A 14 23.56 38.42 22.62
N GLN A 15 23.20 37.61 23.61
CA GLN A 15 23.23 36.14 23.53
C GLN A 15 22.21 35.61 22.51
N LEU A 16 20.98 36.15 22.51
CA LEU A 16 19.94 35.79 21.53
C LEU A 16 20.33 36.17 20.10
N ARG A 17 21.01 37.30 19.91
CA ARG A 17 21.58 37.71 18.60
C ARG A 17 22.73 36.83 18.12
N LYS A 18 23.51 36.23 19.02
CA LYS A 18 24.56 35.26 18.65
C LYS A 18 23.95 33.92 18.24
N PHE A 19 22.85 33.51 18.87
CA PHE A 19 22.14 32.29 18.53
C PHE A 19 21.38 32.42 17.19
N LEU A 20 20.77 33.59 16.92
CA LEU A 20 20.08 33.89 15.65
C LEU A 20 21.02 34.28 14.49
N ARG A 21 22.34 34.30 14.70
CA ARG A 21 23.34 34.52 13.63
C ARG A 21 24.05 33.25 13.16
N PHE A 22 23.67 32.09 13.69
CA PHE A 22 24.20 30.79 13.25
C PHE A 22 23.37 30.12 12.14
N GLU A 23 22.26 30.73 11.72
CA GLU A 23 21.57 30.41 10.47
C GLU A 23 21.79 31.57 9.48
N GLY A 24 22.62 31.33 8.48
CA GLY A 24 22.80 32.26 7.35
C GLY A 24 24.16 32.92 7.27
N ARG A 25 25.20 32.15 6.93
CA ARG A 25 26.31 32.65 6.11
C ARG A 25 27.02 31.50 5.41
N GLY A 26 26.62 31.28 4.16
CA GLY A 26 27.50 30.68 3.16
C GLY A 26 28.60 31.66 2.78
N ASP A 27 29.70 31.06 2.35
CA ASP A 27 30.72 31.54 1.41
C ASP A 27 31.57 32.75 1.83
N ASP A 28 32.78 32.45 2.30
CA ASP A 28 34.05 32.86 1.64
C ASP A 28 35.24 32.50 2.54
N ALA A 29 35.73 31.27 2.39
CA ALA A 29 37.08 30.90 2.80
C ALA A 29 37.65 29.94 1.75
N GLY A 30 38.76 30.34 1.14
CA GLY A 30 39.44 29.61 0.05
C GLY A 30 39.85 28.18 0.42
N PRO A 31 40.38 27.42 -0.55
CA PRO A 31 40.51 25.98 -0.47
C PRO A 31 41.53 25.60 0.61
N SER A 32 41.05 25.23 1.80
CA SER A 32 41.84 24.45 2.72
C SER A 32 42.00 23.07 2.11
N GLN A 33 43.22 22.71 1.73
CA GLN A 33 43.63 21.32 1.53
C GLN A 33 43.54 20.58 2.87
N GLN A 34 42.33 20.35 3.36
CA GLN A 34 42.05 19.38 4.40
C GLN A 34 42.04 18.04 3.68
N GLY A 35 43.02 17.20 4.04
CA GLY A 35 43.07 15.81 3.59
C GLY A 35 41.68 15.20 3.67
N ALA A 36 41.27 14.57 2.58
CA ALA A 36 40.00 13.86 2.51
C ALA A 36 39.83 13.08 3.80
N ARG A 37 38.81 13.43 4.60
CA ARG A 37 38.32 12.52 5.62
C ARG A 37 38.03 11.24 4.87
N GLU A 38 38.73 10.16 5.22
CA GLU A 38 38.35 8.82 4.77
C GLU A 38 36.84 8.70 5.02
N PRO A 39 36.03 8.38 4.01
CA PRO A 39 34.61 8.25 4.23
C PRO A 39 34.41 7.17 5.30
N ASP A 40 33.63 7.48 6.35
CA ASP A 40 33.37 6.59 7.51
C ASP A 40 32.85 5.20 7.07
N CYS A 41 32.40 5.08 5.82
CA CYS A 41 32.20 3.83 5.10
C CYS A 41 32.78 3.95 3.67
N LEU A 42 33.57 2.98 3.23
CA LEU A 42 33.92 2.85 1.80
C LEU A 42 32.64 2.57 1.00
N PRO A 43 32.22 3.44 0.07
CA PRO A 43 31.05 3.16 -0.75
C PRO A 43 31.33 1.94 -1.62
N ILE A 44 30.55 0.86 -1.45
CA ILE A 44 30.63 -0.30 -2.33
C ILE A 44 30.06 0.14 -3.69
N PRO A 45 30.83 0.01 -4.78
CA PRO A 45 30.34 0.36 -6.11
C PRO A 45 29.04 -0.39 -6.44
N THR A 46 28.07 0.30 -7.05
CA THR A 46 26.75 -0.28 -7.33
C THR A 46 26.80 -1.39 -8.38
N ASP A 47 27.89 -1.51 -9.14
CA ASP A 47 28.19 -2.64 -10.03
C ASP A 47 28.71 -3.88 -9.31
N VAL A 48 29.31 -3.70 -8.13
CA VAL A 48 29.79 -4.79 -7.27
C VAL A 48 28.68 -5.34 -6.39
N TYR A 49 27.85 -4.45 -5.83
CA TYR A 49 26.74 -4.85 -4.98
C TYR A 49 25.41 -4.30 -5.50
N ARG A 50 24.53 -5.24 -5.90
CA ARG A 50 23.19 -4.97 -6.41
C ARG A 50 22.17 -5.36 -5.35
N ARG A 51 21.17 -4.50 -5.14
CA ARG A 51 20.10 -4.73 -4.16
C ARG A 51 18.93 -5.45 -4.80
N PRO A 52 18.40 -6.52 -4.17
CA PRO A 52 17.11 -7.10 -4.54
C PRO A 52 15.99 -6.08 -4.33
N ASP A 53 14.89 -6.23 -5.06
CA ASP A 53 13.68 -5.43 -4.91
C ASP A 53 12.47 -6.39 -4.84
N PRO A 54 12.37 -7.23 -3.78
CA PRO A 54 11.14 -8.00 -3.57
C PRO A 54 9.94 -7.07 -3.62
N MET A 55 8.85 -7.51 -4.22
CA MET A 55 7.64 -6.71 -4.29
C MET A 55 6.42 -7.58 -4.50
N ILE A 56 5.27 -7.01 -4.16
CA ILE A 56 3.94 -7.54 -4.45
C ILE A 56 3.07 -6.34 -4.85
N TYR A 57 1.88 -6.55 -5.42
CA TYR A 57 0.93 -5.45 -5.60
C TYR A 57 0.67 -4.73 -4.26
N SER A 58 1.31 -3.57 -4.08
CA SER A 58 1.34 -2.84 -2.81
C SER A 58 0.42 -1.62 -2.87
N GLN A 59 -0.79 -1.80 -2.38
CA GLN A 59 -1.82 -0.76 -2.41
C GLN A 59 -1.38 0.50 -1.69
N THR A 60 -0.75 0.34 -0.52
CA THR A 60 -0.28 1.47 0.30
C THR A 60 0.78 2.28 -0.44
N TYR A 61 1.72 1.61 -1.10
CA TYR A 61 2.74 2.29 -1.90
C TYR A 61 2.13 3.00 -3.10
N LEU A 62 1.30 2.31 -3.90
CA LEU A 62 0.68 2.88 -5.10
C LEU A 62 -0.18 4.11 -4.77
N MET A 63 -0.96 4.06 -3.70
CA MET A 63 -1.74 5.19 -3.22
C MET A 63 -0.86 6.35 -2.75
N SER A 64 0.29 6.06 -2.12
CA SER A 64 1.27 7.11 -1.78
C SER A 64 1.87 7.81 -3.01
N GLN A 65 1.85 7.15 -4.17
CA GLN A 65 2.24 7.72 -5.47
C GLN A 65 1.07 8.43 -6.18
N GLY A 66 -0.10 8.55 -5.53
CA GLY A 66 -1.30 9.16 -6.10
C GLY A 66 -2.05 8.28 -7.09
N LEU A 67 -1.83 6.97 -7.07
CA LEU A 67 -2.51 5.99 -7.93
C LEU A 67 -3.66 5.33 -7.19
N SER A 68 -4.81 5.17 -7.84
CA SER A 68 -5.93 4.33 -7.39
C SER A 68 -5.53 2.85 -7.36
N VAL A 69 -6.18 2.12 -6.47
CA VAL A 69 -5.92 0.70 -6.22
C VAL A 69 -7.23 -0.03 -6.02
N THR A 70 -7.19 -1.34 -6.24
CA THR A 70 -8.20 -2.26 -5.70
C THR A 70 -7.59 -2.93 -4.48
N TRP A 71 -8.44 -3.30 -3.53
CA TRP A 71 -8.02 -4.05 -2.35
C TRP A 71 -8.10 -5.56 -2.58
N ASP A 72 -8.41 -5.97 -3.81
CA ASP A 72 -8.28 -7.34 -4.27
C ASP A 72 -6.95 -7.46 -5.01
N ASN A 73 -5.97 -8.01 -4.32
CA ASN A 73 -4.62 -8.14 -4.80
C ASN A 73 -4.53 -9.30 -5.81
N PRO A 74 -4.18 -9.03 -7.08
CA PRO A 74 -4.10 -10.07 -8.09
C PRO A 74 -3.00 -11.11 -7.80
N ASP A 75 -2.03 -10.80 -6.95
CA ASP A 75 -0.92 -11.69 -6.59
C ASP A 75 -1.26 -12.65 -5.44
N ILE A 76 -2.41 -12.51 -4.78
CA ILE A 76 -2.80 -13.32 -3.63
C ILE A 76 -4.13 -14.02 -3.95
N HIS A 77 -4.20 -15.33 -3.78
CA HIS A 77 -5.46 -16.06 -3.86
C HIS A 77 -5.52 -17.17 -2.81
N LEU A 78 -6.72 -17.73 -2.62
CA LEU A 78 -6.95 -18.83 -1.68
C LEU A 78 -7.32 -20.10 -2.43
N GLU A 79 -6.84 -21.23 -1.92
CA GLU A 79 -7.15 -22.55 -2.46
C GLU A 79 -7.71 -23.48 -1.39
N LEU A 80 -8.67 -24.33 -1.77
CA LEU A 80 -9.15 -25.44 -0.97
C LEU A 80 -8.80 -26.74 -1.67
N GLY A 81 -7.84 -27.48 -1.11
CA GLY A 81 -7.36 -28.73 -1.71
C GLY A 81 -6.68 -28.54 -3.08
N GLY A 82 -5.99 -27.41 -3.29
CA GLY A 82 -5.30 -27.09 -4.55
C GLY A 82 -6.18 -26.48 -5.63
N VAL A 83 -7.44 -26.15 -5.31
CA VAL A 83 -8.38 -25.51 -6.24
C VAL A 83 -8.63 -24.08 -5.77
N PRO A 84 -8.43 -23.05 -6.62
CA PRO A 84 -8.76 -21.67 -6.29
C PRO A 84 -10.21 -21.52 -5.85
N VAL A 85 -10.41 -20.79 -4.76
CA VAL A 85 -11.72 -20.44 -4.19
C VAL A 85 -11.88 -18.94 -4.30
N GLY A 86 -13.07 -18.50 -4.71
CA GLY A 86 -13.39 -17.08 -4.76
C GLY A 86 -13.24 -16.45 -3.37
N PRO A 87 -12.74 -15.21 -3.27
CA PRO A 87 -12.56 -14.55 -1.98
C PRO A 87 -13.87 -14.40 -1.20
N SER A 88 -15.03 -14.49 -1.85
CA SER A 88 -16.38 -14.44 -1.24
C SER A 88 -17.01 -15.79 -0.91
N ASP A 89 -16.36 -16.89 -1.28
CA ASP A 89 -16.87 -18.25 -1.12
C ASP A 89 -16.28 -18.96 0.10
N LEU A 90 -15.56 -18.21 0.96
CA LEU A 90 -14.90 -18.79 2.12
C LEU A 90 -15.92 -19.19 3.21
N VAL A 91 -15.74 -20.40 3.71
CA VAL A 91 -16.50 -20.96 4.83
C VAL A 91 -15.75 -20.74 6.14
N VAL A 92 -16.49 -20.44 7.22
CA VAL A 92 -15.95 -20.30 8.57
C VAL A 92 -15.24 -21.56 9.06
N ASN A 93 -14.26 -21.41 9.96
CA ASN A 93 -13.55 -22.51 10.63
C ASN A 93 -12.97 -23.57 9.66
N THR A 94 -12.59 -23.16 8.46
CA THR A 94 -12.12 -24.03 7.38
C THR A 94 -10.67 -23.67 7.03
N GLU A 95 -9.84 -24.69 6.77
CA GLU A 95 -8.45 -24.50 6.38
C GLU A 95 -8.35 -24.30 4.85
N TYR A 96 -7.69 -23.23 4.45
CA TYR A 96 -7.33 -22.90 3.06
C TYR A 96 -5.81 -22.77 2.95
N ASP A 97 -5.29 -22.87 1.74
CA ASP A 97 -3.93 -22.44 1.42
C ASP A 97 -3.96 -21.02 0.85
N ILE A 98 -3.18 -20.12 1.42
CA ILE A 98 -2.91 -18.80 0.85
C ILE A 98 -1.75 -18.97 -0.11
N VAL A 99 -1.97 -18.61 -1.36
CA VAL A 99 -0.94 -18.64 -2.40
C VAL A 99 -0.62 -17.20 -2.79
N ALA A 100 0.66 -16.83 -2.70
CA ALA A 100 1.13 -15.49 -3.01
C ALA A 100 2.24 -15.51 -4.07
N ARG A 101 2.08 -14.70 -5.11
CA ARG A 101 3.10 -14.43 -6.13
C ARG A 101 3.99 -13.28 -5.67
N ILE A 102 5.27 -13.58 -5.48
CA ILE A 102 6.27 -12.61 -5.06
C ILE A 102 7.14 -12.27 -6.26
N TRP A 103 7.21 -10.99 -6.58
CA TRP A 103 7.97 -10.44 -7.68
C TRP A 103 9.30 -9.88 -7.18
N ASN A 104 10.22 -9.70 -8.11
CA ASN A 104 11.47 -8.96 -7.90
C ASN A 104 11.54 -7.87 -8.96
N GLY A 105 11.61 -6.61 -8.56
CA GLY A 105 11.84 -5.47 -9.46
C GLY A 105 13.29 -5.38 -9.93
N SER A 106 14.20 -6.12 -9.30
CA SER A 106 15.62 -6.14 -9.68
C SER A 106 15.89 -7.12 -10.81
N ASN A 107 16.56 -6.65 -11.86
CA ASN A 107 17.04 -7.47 -12.98
C ASN A 107 18.40 -8.14 -12.70
N ASN A 108 19.05 -7.84 -11.57
CA ASN A 108 20.44 -8.23 -11.32
C ASN A 108 20.77 -8.65 -9.89
N ALA A 109 19.80 -8.64 -8.97
CA ALA A 109 19.98 -9.11 -7.60
C ALA A 109 18.84 -10.04 -7.16
N PRO A 110 19.09 -11.36 -6.98
CA PRO A 110 18.12 -12.28 -6.40
C PRO A 110 18.07 -12.13 -4.87
N ALA A 111 16.95 -12.52 -4.26
CA ALA A 111 16.83 -12.67 -2.81
C ALA A 111 16.68 -14.15 -2.45
N VAL A 112 17.75 -14.74 -1.92
CA VAL A 112 17.78 -16.16 -1.50
C VAL A 112 17.16 -16.29 -0.11
N ASN A 113 16.34 -17.32 0.09
CA ASN A 113 15.70 -17.64 1.37
C ASN A 113 14.90 -16.44 1.94
N LEU A 114 14.24 -15.69 1.05
CA LEU A 114 13.41 -14.53 1.35
C LEU A 114 12.24 -14.94 2.25
N PRO A 115 12.17 -14.42 3.50
CA PRO A 115 11.00 -14.60 4.35
C PRO A 115 9.79 -13.86 3.78
N VAL A 116 8.67 -14.55 3.67
CA VAL A 116 7.38 -13.99 3.26
C VAL A 116 6.41 -14.18 4.41
N ARG A 117 5.97 -13.09 5.03
CA ARG A 117 5.06 -13.10 6.17
C ARG A 117 3.62 -13.07 5.70
N PHE A 118 2.79 -13.83 6.41
CA PHE A 118 1.35 -13.90 6.20
C PHE A 118 0.64 -13.49 7.48
N SER A 119 -0.38 -12.67 7.31
CA SER A 119 -1.24 -12.20 8.38
C SER A 119 -2.63 -11.94 7.84
N TYR A 120 -3.61 -11.73 8.72
CA TYR A 120 -4.90 -11.21 8.30
C TYR A 120 -5.33 -10.05 9.20
N LEU A 121 -6.13 -9.17 8.63
CA LEU A 121 -6.85 -8.12 9.32
C LEU A 121 -8.28 -8.60 9.59
N ASP A 122 -8.85 -8.26 10.75
CA ASP A 122 -10.30 -8.35 10.92
C ASP A 122 -11.02 -7.31 10.05
N PHE A 123 -12.32 -7.52 9.82
CA PHE A 123 -13.08 -6.69 8.88
C PHE A 123 -12.98 -5.23 9.24
N GLY A 124 -12.58 -4.40 8.29
CA GLY A 124 -12.61 -2.96 8.43
C GLY A 124 -11.38 -2.31 7.86
N ILE A 125 -11.19 -1.05 8.23
CA ILE A 125 -10.05 -0.25 7.79
C ILE A 125 -9.19 0.10 9.01
N GLY A 126 -7.85 -0.06 8.91
CA GLY A 126 -6.92 0.25 10.00
C GLY A 126 -7.01 -0.72 11.18
N THR A 127 -7.48 -1.94 10.94
CA THR A 127 -7.76 -2.96 11.93
C THR A 127 -6.51 -3.67 12.46
N ALA A 128 -6.68 -4.58 13.43
CA ALA A 128 -5.55 -5.27 14.05
C ALA A 128 -4.99 -6.36 13.13
N ASN A 129 -3.68 -6.35 12.94
CA ASN A 129 -2.94 -7.40 12.25
C ASN A 129 -2.80 -8.65 13.14
N VAL A 130 -3.26 -9.79 12.63
CA VAL A 130 -3.15 -11.10 13.28
C VAL A 130 -2.17 -11.98 12.48
N PRO A 131 -1.00 -12.32 13.05
CA PRO A 131 -0.02 -13.16 12.37
C PRO A 131 -0.54 -14.58 12.10
N ILE A 132 -0.35 -15.07 10.87
CA ILE A 132 -0.61 -16.46 10.47
C ILE A 132 0.69 -17.27 10.49
N GLY A 133 1.79 -16.65 10.06
CA GLY A 133 3.12 -17.25 10.02
C GLY A 133 3.95 -16.68 8.89
N PHE A 134 4.92 -17.45 8.44
CA PHE A 134 5.74 -17.11 7.28
C PHE A 134 6.07 -18.35 6.46
N ASP A 135 6.48 -18.10 5.23
CA ASP A 135 7.13 -19.04 4.33
C ASP A 135 8.51 -18.50 3.92
N LYS A 136 9.32 -19.30 3.23
CA LYS A 136 10.59 -18.86 2.66
C LYS A 136 10.72 -19.30 1.22
N VAL A 137 11.08 -18.36 0.36
CA VAL A 137 11.23 -18.59 -1.08
C VAL A 137 12.60 -18.13 -1.57
N ASP A 138 13.13 -18.78 -2.59
CA ASP A 138 14.23 -18.23 -3.37
C ASP A 138 13.64 -17.38 -4.48
N LEU A 139 13.84 -16.06 -4.39
CA LEU A 139 13.30 -15.10 -5.33
C LEU A 139 14.38 -14.75 -6.37
N PRO A 140 14.30 -15.28 -7.61
CA PRO A 140 15.25 -14.96 -8.66
C PRO A 140 15.12 -13.51 -9.14
N VAL A 141 16.04 -13.08 -10.00
CA VAL A 141 15.93 -11.78 -10.69
C VAL A 141 14.73 -11.76 -11.63
N ASN A 142 14.25 -10.55 -11.93
CA ASN A 142 13.18 -10.33 -12.88
C ASN A 142 13.44 -11.00 -14.24
N GLY A 143 12.47 -11.76 -14.74
CA GLY A 143 12.54 -12.44 -16.03
C GLY A 143 13.38 -13.72 -16.07
N ALA A 144 13.98 -14.13 -14.94
CA ALA A 144 14.66 -15.43 -14.86
C ALA A 144 13.69 -16.59 -14.61
N VAL A 145 14.17 -17.82 -14.84
CA VAL A 145 13.40 -19.04 -14.53
C VAL A 145 13.04 -19.07 -13.05
N GLY A 146 11.78 -19.34 -12.74
CA GLY A 146 11.25 -19.34 -11.37
C GLY A 146 10.76 -17.97 -10.88
N HIS A 147 10.72 -16.96 -11.74
CA HIS A 147 10.07 -15.66 -11.47
C HIS A 147 8.66 -15.62 -12.08
N PRO A 148 7.63 -15.13 -11.35
CA PRO A 148 7.64 -14.81 -9.92
C PRO A 148 7.81 -16.06 -9.04
N ALA A 149 8.31 -15.88 -7.82
CA ALA A 149 8.37 -16.95 -6.83
C ALA A 149 7.00 -17.13 -6.16
N ILE A 150 6.64 -18.35 -5.77
CA ILE A 150 5.35 -18.66 -5.14
C ILE A 150 5.58 -19.00 -3.67
N ALA A 151 4.93 -18.27 -2.77
CA ALA A 151 4.91 -18.53 -1.34
C ALA A 151 3.55 -19.10 -0.92
N HIS A 152 3.57 -20.07 0.01
CA HIS A 152 2.36 -20.76 0.46
C HIS A 152 2.17 -20.67 1.97
N ARG A 153 0.93 -20.54 2.41
CA ARG A 153 0.62 -20.62 3.83
C ARG A 153 -0.79 -21.11 4.12
N LYS A 154 -0.86 -22.18 4.89
CA LYS A 154 -2.12 -22.64 5.50
C LYS A 154 -2.70 -21.59 6.45
N TRP A 155 -3.95 -21.24 6.22
CA TRP A 155 -4.74 -20.38 7.08
C TRP A 155 -6.08 -21.01 7.38
N LYS A 156 -6.45 -20.99 8.67
CA LYS A 156 -7.78 -21.41 9.10
C LYS A 156 -8.64 -20.18 9.31
N THR A 157 -9.72 -20.08 8.53
CA THR A 157 -10.66 -18.96 8.69
C THR A 157 -11.21 -18.92 10.11
N PRO A 158 -11.48 -17.72 10.64
CA PRO A 158 -12.12 -17.58 11.94
C PRO A 158 -13.48 -18.30 12.00
N LYS A 159 -13.92 -18.61 13.23
CA LYS A 159 -15.24 -19.23 13.49
C LYS A 159 -16.39 -18.27 13.23
N THR A 160 -16.12 -16.97 13.31
CA THR A 160 -17.08 -15.91 13.07
C THR A 160 -17.08 -15.59 11.58
N ALA A 161 -18.26 -15.49 11.00
CA ALA A 161 -18.40 -14.98 9.64
C ALA A 161 -18.09 -13.49 9.61
N GLY A 162 -17.57 -13.02 8.49
CA GLY A 162 -17.14 -11.64 8.34
C GLY A 162 -16.15 -11.51 7.21
N HIS A 163 -15.71 -10.29 6.99
CA HIS A 163 -14.68 -10.02 6.01
C HIS A 163 -13.32 -9.95 6.69
N TYR A 164 -12.31 -10.44 6.01
CA TYR A 164 -10.94 -10.53 6.51
C TYR A 164 -10.02 -10.15 5.38
N CYS A 165 -9.00 -9.34 5.65
CA CYS A 165 -8.06 -8.98 4.61
C CYS A 165 -6.76 -9.76 4.84
N ILE A 166 -6.40 -10.66 3.92
CA ILE A 166 -5.11 -11.34 3.95
C ILE A 166 -4.03 -10.33 3.59
N GLN A 167 -2.96 -10.29 4.38
CA GLN A 167 -1.80 -9.47 4.13
C GLN A 167 -0.56 -10.33 3.95
N VAL A 168 0.20 -10.02 2.90
CA VAL A 168 1.46 -10.68 2.54
C VAL A 168 2.57 -9.64 2.47
N GLU A 169 3.68 -9.93 3.14
CA GLU A 169 4.84 -9.04 3.25
C GLU A 169 6.14 -9.85 3.03
N PRO A 170 6.83 -9.74 1.86
CA PRO A 170 8.21 -10.13 1.75
C PRO A 170 9.08 -9.19 2.59
N VAL A 171 10.03 -9.75 3.34
CA VAL A 171 10.87 -8.98 4.28
C VAL A 171 12.33 -9.21 3.95
N TRP A 172 12.95 -8.21 3.32
CA TRP A 172 14.37 -8.22 3.02
C TRP A 172 15.09 -7.05 3.72
N PRO A 173 16.16 -7.29 4.50
CA PRO A 173 16.82 -6.22 5.25
C PRO A 173 17.45 -5.14 4.38
N ASP A 174 17.90 -5.48 3.19
CA ASP A 174 18.56 -4.56 2.26
C ASP A 174 17.80 -4.45 0.94
N ASP A 175 16.51 -4.18 1.09
CA ASP A 175 15.57 -3.98 0.01
C ASP A 175 15.84 -2.66 -0.73
N ALA A 176 15.77 -2.70 -2.06
CA ALA A 176 15.85 -1.50 -2.89
C ALA A 176 14.65 -0.56 -2.66
N ASN A 177 13.46 -1.08 -2.40
CA ASN A 177 12.24 -0.30 -2.18
C ASN A 177 11.28 -0.99 -1.18
N PRO A 178 11.55 -0.94 0.13
CA PRO A 178 10.73 -1.65 1.12
C PRO A 178 9.26 -1.19 1.20
N ALA A 179 8.88 -0.09 0.54
CA ALA A 179 7.50 0.38 0.52
C ALA A 179 6.57 -0.50 -0.36
N ASN A 180 7.10 -1.17 -1.39
CA ASN A 180 6.31 -2.01 -2.32
C ASN A 180 6.10 -3.46 -1.82
N ASN A 181 6.40 -3.73 -0.54
CA ASN A 181 6.35 -5.07 0.04
C ASN A 181 5.01 -5.48 0.62
N LEU A 182 4.10 -4.57 0.95
CA LEU A 182 2.86 -4.97 1.63
C LEU A 182 1.69 -5.05 0.67
N GLY A 183 1.24 -6.28 0.39
CA GLY A 183 0.04 -6.56 -0.39
C GLY A 183 -1.13 -6.99 0.48
N GLN A 184 -2.34 -6.56 0.13
CA GLN A 184 -3.58 -6.94 0.83
C GLN A 184 -4.62 -7.53 -0.13
N GLU A 185 -5.18 -8.69 0.19
CA GLU A 185 -6.32 -9.31 -0.51
C GLU A 185 -7.54 -9.32 0.40
N ASN A 186 -8.66 -8.80 -0.08
CA ASN A 186 -9.90 -8.89 0.66
C ASN A 186 -10.53 -10.26 0.51
N THR A 187 -11.09 -10.76 1.60
CA THR A 187 -11.88 -11.98 1.60
C THR A 187 -13.16 -11.78 2.38
N ASN A 188 -14.27 -12.32 1.88
CA ASN A 188 -15.52 -12.42 2.59
C ASN A 188 -15.76 -13.87 3.00
N VAL A 189 -15.82 -14.12 4.30
CA VAL A 189 -16.26 -15.39 4.85
C VAL A 189 -17.78 -15.33 5.01
N LYS A 190 -18.49 -15.58 3.89
CA LYS A 190 -19.95 -15.63 3.60
C LYS A 190 -20.41 -14.64 2.52
N ALA A 191 -21.49 -15.00 1.81
CA ALA A 191 -22.09 -14.19 0.75
C ALA A 191 -22.83 -12.94 1.27
N LEU A 192 -22.59 -11.81 0.61
CA LEU A 192 -23.41 -10.60 0.65
C LEU A 192 -24.10 -10.49 -0.72
N ASN A 193 -25.44 -10.59 -0.77
CA ASN A 193 -26.20 -10.51 -2.01
C ASN A 193 -27.48 -9.69 -1.82
N SER A 194 -27.61 -8.59 -2.56
CA SER A 194 -28.87 -7.92 -2.89
C SER A 194 -28.60 -6.78 -3.89
N PRO A 195 -29.52 -6.47 -4.83
CA PRO A 195 -29.42 -5.30 -5.73
C PRO A 195 -29.38 -3.95 -4.99
N HIS A 196 -29.81 -3.95 -3.73
CA HIS A 196 -29.51 -2.92 -2.74
C HIS A 196 -28.67 -3.55 -1.64
N ALA A 197 -27.38 -3.20 -1.58
CA ALA A 197 -26.45 -3.80 -0.64
C ALA A 197 -26.00 -2.75 0.38
N ALA A 198 -26.17 -3.06 1.66
CA ALA A 198 -25.64 -2.25 2.76
C ALA A 198 -24.51 -3.02 3.44
N PHE A 199 -23.33 -2.41 3.50
CA PHE A 199 -22.14 -2.98 4.11
C PHE A 199 -21.76 -2.16 5.33
N THR A 200 -21.79 -2.77 6.51
CA THR A 200 -21.33 -2.12 7.74
C THR A 200 -20.01 -2.72 8.19
N PHE A 201 -19.00 -1.87 8.40
CA PHE A 201 -17.69 -2.27 8.89
C PHE A 201 -17.04 -1.23 9.78
N PRO A 202 -16.18 -1.65 10.73
CA PRO A 202 -15.46 -0.71 11.58
C PRO A 202 -14.31 -0.05 10.82
N VAL A 203 -14.11 1.22 11.07
CA VAL A 203 -12.90 1.97 10.75
C VAL A 203 -12.17 2.24 12.06
N ARG A 204 -10.91 1.82 12.15
CA ARG A 204 -10.09 1.88 13.35
C ARG A 204 -8.95 2.89 13.17
N ASN A 205 -8.69 3.66 14.22
CA ASN A 205 -7.49 4.47 14.31
C ASN A 205 -6.37 3.69 15.01
N ASP A 206 -5.45 3.14 14.24
CA ASP A 206 -4.25 2.44 14.71
C ASP A 206 -3.17 3.38 15.29
N GLY A 207 -3.38 4.69 15.15
CA GLY A 207 -2.44 5.72 15.55
C GLY A 207 -2.40 5.97 17.04
N ARG A 208 -1.37 6.74 17.45
CA ARG A 208 -1.19 7.20 18.84
C ARG A 208 -1.93 8.50 19.15
N LEU A 209 -2.43 9.19 18.14
CA LEU A 209 -3.15 10.45 18.24
C LEU A 209 -4.54 10.28 17.65
N GLU A 210 -5.49 11.07 18.14
CA GLU A 210 -6.80 11.18 17.54
C GLU A 210 -6.66 11.59 16.06
N ARG A 211 -7.50 11.00 15.21
CA ARG A 211 -7.50 11.30 13.78
C ARG A 211 -8.92 11.47 13.27
N THR A 212 -9.04 12.39 12.34
CA THR A 212 -10.15 12.46 11.40
C THR A 212 -9.82 11.55 10.22
N LEU A 213 -10.71 10.61 9.92
CA LEU A 213 -10.61 9.67 8.81
C LEU A 213 -11.73 9.95 7.81
N ALA A 214 -11.37 10.42 6.62
CA ALA A 214 -12.29 10.67 5.51
C ALA A 214 -12.34 9.45 4.59
N LEU A 215 -13.54 9.09 4.14
CA LEU A 215 -13.79 7.91 3.32
C LEU A 215 -14.04 8.36 1.87
N GLU A 216 -13.29 7.78 0.94
CA GLU A 216 -13.44 8.04 -0.50
C GLU A 216 -13.73 6.75 -1.25
N ILE A 217 -14.52 6.89 -2.32
CA ILE A 217 -14.96 5.78 -3.14
C ILE A 217 -14.44 5.90 -4.58
N ASP A 218 -14.09 4.77 -5.18
CA ASP A 218 -13.82 4.68 -6.61
C ASP A 218 -14.17 3.29 -7.18
N GLY A 219 -14.19 3.19 -8.50
CA GLY A 219 -14.44 1.94 -9.24
C GLY A 219 -13.17 1.36 -9.88
N TYR A 220 -12.00 1.65 -9.33
CA TYR A 220 -10.74 1.19 -9.91
C TYR A 220 -10.66 -0.33 -9.94
N THR A 221 -10.19 -0.86 -11.07
CA THR A 221 -9.86 -2.28 -11.24
C THR A 221 -8.48 -2.39 -11.90
N VAL A 222 -7.76 -3.46 -11.61
CA VAL A 222 -6.53 -3.76 -12.36
C VAL A 222 -6.96 -4.17 -13.77
N HIS A 223 -6.70 -3.29 -14.73
CA HIS A 223 -6.92 -3.58 -16.15
C HIS A 223 -5.91 -4.61 -16.67
N ASP A 224 -6.31 -5.35 -17.70
CA ASP A 224 -5.38 -6.24 -18.39
C ASP A 224 -4.11 -5.48 -18.82
N PRO A 225 -2.92 -6.11 -18.65
CA PRO A 225 -1.71 -5.55 -19.18
C PRO A 225 -1.86 -5.41 -20.70
N GLY A 226 -1.53 -4.24 -21.23
CA GLY A 226 -1.51 -4.02 -22.67
C GLY A 226 -0.55 -4.99 -23.36
N SER A 227 -0.75 -5.24 -24.65
CA SER A 227 0.10 -6.14 -25.42
C SER A 227 1.58 -5.78 -25.30
N CYS A 228 2.45 -6.77 -25.14
CA CYS A 228 3.90 -6.58 -25.19
C CYS A 228 4.42 -6.21 -26.59
N GLU A 229 3.55 -6.18 -27.61
CA GLU A 229 3.88 -5.93 -29.02
C GLU A 229 4.25 -4.47 -29.33
N ASP A 230 4.07 -3.55 -28.38
CA ASP A 230 4.58 -2.20 -28.54
C ASP A 230 6.12 -2.28 -28.60
N PRO A 231 6.76 -1.91 -29.73
CA PRO A 231 8.18 -2.07 -29.94
C PRO A 231 8.92 -1.06 -29.07
N ARG A 232 8.99 -1.34 -27.77
CA ARG A 232 9.98 -0.72 -26.91
C ARG A 232 11.33 -1.07 -27.53
N PRO A 233 12.21 -0.09 -27.78
CA PRO A 233 13.59 -0.38 -28.11
C PRO A 233 14.08 -1.44 -27.13
N ALA A 234 14.77 -2.46 -27.63
CA ALA A 234 15.25 -3.58 -26.83
C ALA A 234 15.81 -3.05 -25.49
N ALA A 235 15.53 -3.79 -24.40
CA ALA A 235 15.76 -3.49 -22.99
C ALA A 235 17.22 -3.18 -22.57
N THR A 236 18.08 -2.78 -23.52
CA THR A 236 19.50 -2.51 -23.38
C THR A 236 19.84 -1.05 -23.07
N ALA A 237 18.94 -0.09 -23.34
CA ALA A 237 19.15 1.29 -22.93
C ALA A 237 18.45 1.52 -21.58
N ALA A 238 19.22 1.86 -20.54
CA ALA A 238 18.63 2.40 -19.32
C ALA A 238 17.80 3.63 -19.71
N MET A 239 16.52 3.63 -19.35
CA MET A 239 15.64 4.75 -19.64
C MET A 239 16.29 6.04 -19.12
N ASN A 240 16.31 7.07 -19.95
CA ASN A 240 16.71 8.41 -19.52
C ASN A 240 15.63 8.99 -18.58
N ASP A 241 15.95 10.10 -17.91
CA ASP A 241 15.04 10.65 -16.91
C ASP A 241 13.75 11.20 -17.50
N ASP A 242 13.77 11.69 -18.75
CA ASP A 242 12.57 12.15 -19.46
C ASP A 242 11.65 10.96 -19.78
N GLU A 243 12.21 9.82 -20.21
CA GLU A 243 11.45 8.59 -20.45
C GLU A 243 10.82 8.08 -19.15
N LYS A 244 11.57 8.07 -18.03
CA LYS A 244 11.01 7.69 -16.72
C LYS A 244 9.87 8.61 -16.31
N GLU A 245 10.03 9.91 -16.51
CA GLU A 245 9.00 10.89 -16.21
C GLU A 245 7.76 10.70 -17.10
N GLN A 246 7.94 10.46 -18.40
CA GLN A 246 6.83 10.14 -19.31
C GLN A 246 6.08 8.88 -18.88
N HIS A 247 6.80 7.83 -18.50
CA HIS A 247 6.19 6.61 -17.98
C HIS A 247 5.43 6.85 -16.68
N ARG A 248 5.98 7.66 -15.77
CA ARG A 248 5.30 8.07 -14.53
C ARG A 248 4.02 8.86 -14.83
N GLN A 249 4.09 9.81 -15.75
CA GLN A 249 2.93 10.60 -16.16
C GLN A 249 1.85 9.72 -16.82
N ALA A 250 2.25 8.79 -17.69
CA ALA A 250 1.33 7.83 -18.30
C ALA A 250 0.65 6.94 -17.25
N ALA A 251 1.40 6.47 -16.25
CA ALA A 251 0.85 5.72 -15.14
C ALA A 251 -0.16 6.55 -14.33
N VAL A 252 0.16 7.81 -14.02
CA VAL A 252 -0.75 8.72 -13.32
C VAL A 252 -2.00 9.02 -14.15
N VAL A 253 -1.87 9.21 -15.47
CA VAL A 253 -3.03 9.41 -16.36
C VAL A 253 -3.94 8.19 -16.34
N ARG A 254 -3.37 6.99 -16.41
CA ARG A 254 -4.12 5.74 -16.51
C ARG A 254 -4.70 5.28 -15.17
N HIS A 255 -3.99 5.50 -14.07
CA HIS A 255 -4.29 4.90 -12.76
C HIS A 255 -4.46 5.96 -11.65
N GLY A 256 -4.56 7.25 -11.97
CA GLY A 256 -4.55 8.31 -10.96
C GLY A 256 -5.77 8.31 -10.04
N ARG A 257 -5.57 8.63 -8.76
CA ARG A 257 -6.65 8.83 -7.77
C ARG A 257 -7.69 9.82 -8.31
N GLY A 258 -8.97 9.49 -8.17
CA GLY A 258 -10.08 10.30 -8.66
C GLY A 258 -10.32 10.22 -10.16
N ARG A 259 -9.60 9.38 -10.92
CA ARG A 259 -9.84 9.14 -12.36
C ARG A 259 -10.73 7.93 -12.65
N HIS A 260 -11.19 7.24 -11.61
CA HIS A 260 -11.96 6.01 -11.73
C HIS A 260 -13.31 6.16 -11.04
N PRO A 261 -14.18 7.10 -11.49
CA PRO A 261 -15.52 7.18 -10.93
C PRO A 261 -16.27 5.87 -11.17
N LEU A 262 -17.28 5.61 -10.34
CA LEU A 262 -18.20 4.51 -10.60
C LEU A 262 -18.93 4.71 -11.94
N PRO A 263 -19.29 3.64 -12.65
CA PRO A 263 -20.05 3.74 -13.88
C PRO A 263 -21.38 4.48 -13.70
N ASP A 264 -21.90 5.05 -14.78
CA ASP A 264 -23.16 5.78 -14.74
C ASP A 264 -24.31 4.93 -14.19
N GLY A 265 -25.18 5.55 -13.39
CA GLY A 265 -26.36 4.92 -12.81
C GLY A 265 -26.15 4.28 -11.43
N TRP A 266 -24.90 4.09 -11.00
CA TRP A 266 -24.60 3.64 -9.64
C TRP A 266 -24.80 4.78 -8.63
N ARG A 267 -25.35 4.44 -7.46
CA ARG A 267 -25.41 5.35 -6.31
C ARG A 267 -24.77 4.69 -5.11
N VAL A 268 -23.84 5.40 -4.47
CA VAL A 268 -23.15 4.94 -3.28
C VAL A 268 -23.18 6.04 -2.24
N THR A 269 -23.63 5.69 -1.03
CA THR A 269 -23.65 6.59 0.13
C THR A 269 -22.78 5.99 1.23
N VAL A 270 -21.93 6.81 1.83
CA VAL A 270 -21.09 6.41 2.97
C VAL A 270 -21.55 7.21 4.18
N ASP A 271 -21.97 6.51 5.24
CA ASP A 271 -22.46 7.11 6.49
C ASP A 271 -21.77 6.53 7.73
N PRO A 272 -21.06 7.35 8.53
CA PRO A 272 -20.65 8.72 8.20
C PRO A 272 -19.54 8.75 7.12
N PRO A 273 -19.45 9.81 6.29
CA PRO A 273 -18.37 9.95 5.31
C PRO A 273 -17.01 10.32 5.95
N GLU A 274 -17.03 10.77 7.20
CA GLU A 274 -15.86 11.13 7.97
C GLU A 274 -16.05 10.69 9.43
N LEU A 275 -15.02 10.09 10.04
CA LEU A 275 -15.02 9.73 11.45
C LEU A 275 -13.89 10.40 12.19
N ARG A 276 -14.22 10.99 13.35
CA ARG A 276 -13.22 11.41 14.33
C ARG A 276 -13.06 10.30 15.36
N ILE A 277 -11.90 9.65 15.36
CA ILE A 277 -11.65 8.44 16.14
C ILE A 277 -10.42 8.61 17.04
N GLU A 278 -10.60 8.34 18.32
CA GLU A 278 -9.53 8.32 19.34
C GLU A 278 -8.49 7.23 19.07
N PRO A 279 -7.26 7.35 19.63
CA PRO A 279 -6.21 6.33 19.51
C PRO A 279 -6.70 4.93 19.92
N GLY A 280 -6.53 3.94 19.04
CA GLY A 280 -6.88 2.54 19.30
C GLY A 280 -8.38 2.26 19.39
N LYS A 281 -9.24 3.22 19.03
CA LYS A 281 -10.69 3.04 18.93
C LYS A 281 -11.13 2.79 17.49
N SER A 282 -12.38 2.35 17.35
CA SER A 282 -13.04 2.13 16.07
C SER A 282 -14.40 2.83 16.06
N GLY A 283 -14.87 3.22 14.89
CA GLY A 283 -16.24 3.67 14.64
C GLY A 283 -16.79 2.95 13.41
N ASP A 284 -18.07 2.62 13.40
CA ASP A 284 -18.68 1.89 12.30
C ASP A 284 -19.06 2.84 11.15
N VAL A 285 -18.87 2.36 9.93
CA VAL A 285 -19.30 3.00 8.69
C VAL A 285 -20.26 2.06 7.99
N THR A 286 -21.35 2.62 7.47
CA THR A 286 -22.26 1.92 6.56
C THR A 286 -22.12 2.48 5.16
N VAL A 287 -21.86 1.60 4.20
CA VAL A 287 -21.84 1.90 2.78
C VAL A 287 -23.08 1.31 2.15
N ASP A 288 -23.95 2.19 1.67
CA ASP A 288 -25.18 1.84 0.97
C ASP A 288 -24.95 1.95 -0.54
N VAL A 289 -25.18 0.85 -1.25
CA VAL A 289 -24.96 0.75 -2.69
C VAL A 289 -26.27 0.37 -3.39
N THR A 290 -26.67 1.21 -4.34
CA THR A 290 -27.75 0.95 -5.27
C THR A 290 -27.18 0.77 -6.68
N ALA A 291 -27.35 -0.43 -7.25
CA ALA A 291 -27.02 -0.72 -8.64
C ALA A 291 -28.03 -0.06 -9.60
N PRO A 292 -27.64 0.24 -10.85
CA PRO A 292 -28.60 0.68 -11.87
C PRO A 292 -29.62 -0.41 -12.20
N ASP A 293 -30.82 0.00 -12.61
CA ASP A 293 -31.90 -0.92 -12.97
C ASP A 293 -31.45 -1.92 -14.05
N GLY A 294 -31.74 -3.20 -13.83
CA GLY A 294 -31.37 -4.28 -14.77
C GLY A 294 -29.87 -4.62 -14.79
N PHE A 295 -29.07 -4.15 -13.82
CA PHE A 295 -27.66 -4.51 -13.73
C PHE A 295 -27.46 -6.04 -13.68
N LEU A 296 -26.54 -6.52 -14.50
CA LEU A 296 -26.13 -7.91 -14.62
C LEU A 296 -24.62 -8.00 -14.43
N GLY A 297 -24.20 -8.89 -13.54
CA GLY A 297 -22.79 -9.15 -13.26
C GLY A 297 -22.37 -8.65 -11.89
N ARG A 298 -21.07 -8.38 -11.75
CA ARG A 298 -20.42 -8.02 -10.48
C ARG A 298 -19.73 -6.67 -10.62
N GLN A 299 -19.95 -5.77 -9.67
CA GLN A 299 -19.25 -4.49 -9.57
C GLN A 299 -18.46 -4.43 -8.27
N GLY A 300 -17.16 -4.15 -8.38
CA GLY A 300 -16.29 -3.81 -7.26
C GLY A 300 -16.35 -2.32 -6.94
N ILE A 301 -16.44 -1.97 -5.67
CA ILE A 301 -16.44 -0.59 -5.17
C ILE A 301 -15.35 -0.49 -4.11
N ASN A 302 -14.31 0.29 -4.38
CA ASN A 302 -13.23 0.49 -3.42
C ASN A 302 -13.64 1.60 -2.44
N VAL A 303 -13.42 1.34 -1.15
CA VAL A 303 -13.63 2.32 -0.08
C VAL A 303 -12.29 2.53 0.62
N ASN A 304 -11.74 3.73 0.49
CA ASN A 304 -10.42 4.12 0.99
C ASN A 304 -10.58 5.09 2.15
N ALA A 305 -9.92 4.83 3.30
CA ALA A 305 -9.91 5.78 4.41
C ALA A 305 -8.58 6.55 4.47
N PHE A 306 -8.67 7.86 4.64
CA PHE A 306 -7.52 8.75 4.69
C PHE A 306 -7.49 9.61 5.95
N ALA A 307 -6.29 9.78 6.51
CA ALA A 307 -6.00 10.80 7.49
C ALA A 307 -5.26 11.96 6.80
N GLY A 308 -6.01 12.97 6.35
CA GLY A 308 -5.48 13.97 5.40
C GLY A 308 -5.14 13.31 4.06
N ASP A 309 -3.90 13.41 3.60
CA ASP A 309 -3.45 12.73 2.37
C ASP A 309 -2.90 11.31 2.62
N ARG A 310 -2.79 10.90 3.89
CA ARG A 310 -2.20 9.59 4.24
C ARG A 310 -3.27 8.51 4.22
N LEU A 311 -3.06 7.49 3.39
CA LEU A 311 -3.88 6.27 3.42
C LEU A 311 -3.76 5.58 4.79
N VAL A 312 -4.90 5.20 5.35
CA VAL A 312 -4.99 4.34 6.56
C VAL A 312 -5.30 2.89 6.17
N GLY A 313 -6.06 2.70 5.10
CA GLY A 313 -6.36 1.41 4.50
C GLY A 313 -7.63 1.51 3.66
N GLY A 314 -8.17 0.36 3.29
CA GLY A 314 -9.41 0.30 2.53
C GLY A 314 -9.87 -1.14 2.30
N VAL A 315 -11.04 -1.23 1.68
CA VAL A 315 -11.73 -2.48 1.37
C VAL A 315 -12.37 -2.37 -0.02
N THR A 316 -12.58 -3.50 -0.69
CA THR A 316 -13.38 -3.59 -1.90
C THR A 316 -14.68 -4.32 -1.57
N LEU A 317 -15.80 -3.65 -1.89
CA LEU A 317 -17.15 -4.16 -1.70
C LEU A 317 -17.68 -4.66 -3.05
N TYR A 318 -18.40 -5.77 -3.02
CA TYR A 318 -18.94 -6.39 -4.22
C TYR A 318 -20.46 -6.35 -4.22
N VAL A 319 -21.02 -5.82 -5.30
CA VAL A 319 -22.46 -5.89 -5.58
C VAL A 319 -22.69 -6.77 -6.79
N ASP A 320 -23.48 -7.82 -6.59
CA ASP A 320 -23.89 -8.77 -7.61
C ASP A 320 -25.33 -8.45 -8.09
N GLY A 321 -25.50 -8.29 -9.40
CA GLY A 321 -26.77 -8.03 -10.06
C GLY A 321 -27.29 -9.28 -10.79
N SER A 322 -28.54 -9.65 -10.53
CA SER A 322 -29.23 -10.77 -11.18
C SER A 322 -30.19 -10.35 -12.31
N GLY A 323 -30.27 -9.06 -12.64
CA GLY A 323 -31.05 -8.53 -13.77
C GLY A 323 -32.57 -8.76 -13.72
N SER A 324 -33.16 -8.85 -12.53
CA SER A 324 -34.62 -8.97 -12.35
C SER A 324 -35.34 -7.64 -12.48
#